data_AF-A0A133UTX4-F1
#
_entry.id   AF-A0A133UTX4-F1
#
_cell.length_a   1.000
_cell.length_b   1.000
_cell.length_c   1.000
_cell.angle_alpha   90.00
_cell.angle_beta   90.00
_cell.angle_gamma   90.00
#
_symmetry.space_group_name_H-M   'P 1'
#
loop_
_entity.id
_entity.type
_entity.pdbx_description
1 polymer ?
#
loop_
_entity_poly.entity_id
_entity_poly.type
_entity_poly.pdbx_seq_one_letter_code
_entity_poly.pdbx_strand_id
1 'polypeptide(L)'
;MELISIKEIDNVQSVSSPHDQELKKFGNKWVSRFREFENRDLEKISRLIGGVVDSLGINEEWALTKNFYPEVRFHLSYHYHGEEFSDFGEEDALRFLFSGERVRNATGEDLTGMIDVTLNFIGRSLMGIVCEGNQDKLRNKYFESREKAIRYLDTSCREDMVEASNFLGGQYNKIDSKHVLEKEFFPELKVKIELGDDLRAFCTGDRTPSFTDHELDLLAVYTLNHIIRFIALKYSDQNLPEMCRKVFPQ
;
A
#
# COMPACT_ATOMS: atom_id res chain seq x y z
N MET A 1 10.49 -10.07 15.01
CA MET A 1 9.44 -9.42 14.21
C MET A 1 8.45 -10.50 13.81
N GLU A 2 7.16 -10.34 14.07
CA GLU A 2 6.14 -11.28 13.59
C GLU A 2 5.90 -11.02 12.10
N LEU A 3 6.08 -12.06 11.27
CA LEU A 3 5.78 -12.04 9.85
C LEU A 3 4.46 -12.76 9.65
N ILE A 4 3.54 -12.14 8.93
CA ILE A 4 2.22 -12.70 8.65
C ILE A 4 1.97 -12.75 7.14
N SER A 5 1.24 -13.77 6.71
CA SER A 5 0.79 -13.92 5.33
C SER A 5 -0.56 -13.23 5.09
N ILE A 6 -0.90 -12.99 3.82
CA ILE A 6 -2.21 -12.43 3.46
C ILE A 6 -3.37 -13.34 3.90
N LYS A 7 -3.17 -14.66 3.92
CA LYS A 7 -4.18 -15.63 4.40
C LYS A 7 -4.54 -15.41 5.86
N GLU A 8 -3.54 -15.11 6.68
CA GLU A 8 -3.74 -14.84 8.10
C GLU A 8 -4.43 -13.49 8.32
N ILE A 9 -4.22 -12.52 7.43
CA ILE A 9 -4.92 -11.23 7.46
C ILE A 9 -6.38 -11.40 7.04
N ASP A 10 -6.63 -12.20 6.01
CA ASP A 10 -7.99 -12.53 5.55
C ASP A 10 -8.73 -13.52 6.48
N ASN A 11 -8.09 -13.99 7.56
CA ASN A 11 -8.62 -15.00 8.49
C ASN A 11 -9.09 -16.31 7.82
N VAL A 12 -8.50 -16.70 6.69
CA VAL A 12 -8.91 -17.90 5.96
C VAL A 12 -7.98 -19.07 6.28
N GLN A 13 -8.49 -20.07 7.01
CA GLN A 13 -7.70 -21.22 7.48
C GLN A 13 -7.70 -22.44 6.54
N SER A 14 -8.67 -22.58 5.63
CA SER A 14 -8.89 -23.85 4.90
C SER A 14 -9.07 -23.74 3.38
N VAL A 15 -9.36 -22.54 2.86
CA VAL A 15 -9.50 -22.28 1.41
C VAL A 15 -8.43 -21.27 0.99
N SER A 16 -7.88 -21.39 -0.22
CA SER A 16 -6.95 -20.38 -0.72
C SER A 16 -7.70 -19.05 -0.85
N SER A 17 -7.38 -18.08 0.01
CA SER A 17 -7.94 -16.72 -0.08
C SER A 17 -7.79 -16.17 -1.51
N PRO A 18 -8.79 -15.44 -2.06
CA PRO A 18 -8.66 -14.77 -3.36
C PRO A 18 -7.39 -13.91 -3.45
N HIS A 19 -7.04 -13.19 -2.39
CA HIS A 19 -5.85 -12.35 -2.33
C HIS A 19 -4.56 -13.18 -2.31
N ASP A 20 -4.54 -14.33 -1.62
CA ASP A 20 -3.41 -15.26 -1.67
C ASP A 20 -3.19 -15.82 -3.08
N GLN A 21 -4.26 -16.15 -3.79
CA GLN A 21 -4.16 -16.61 -5.18
C GLN A 21 -3.62 -15.50 -6.10
N GLU A 22 -4.02 -14.27 -5.86
CA GLU A 22 -3.54 -13.11 -6.61
C GLU A 22 -2.05 -12.84 -6.36
N LEU A 23 -1.62 -12.82 -5.09
CA LEU A 23 -0.20 -12.67 -4.75
C LEU A 23 0.66 -13.80 -5.30
N LYS A 24 0.16 -15.05 -5.33
CA LYS A 24 0.85 -16.16 -6.02
C LYS A 24 0.98 -15.92 -7.52
N LYS A 25 -0.07 -15.42 -8.19
CA LYS A 25 0.01 -15.06 -9.61
C LYS A 25 1.06 -13.97 -9.85
N PHE A 26 1.14 -12.98 -8.97
CA PHE A 26 2.19 -11.96 -9.02
C PHE A 26 3.56 -12.59 -8.85
N GLY A 27 3.76 -13.41 -7.81
CA GLY A 27 5.02 -14.12 -7.57
C GLY A 27 5.48 -14.91 -8.79
N ASN A 28 4.60 -15.76 -9.35
CA ASN A 28 4.93 -16.59 -10.51
C ASN A 28 5.25 -15.77 -11.77
N LYS A 29 4.57 -14.63 -11.98
CA LYS A 29 4.86 -13.72 -13.11
C LYS A 29 6.24 -13.07 -12.99
N TRP A 30 6.70 -12.88 -11.77
CA TRP A 30 7.87 -12.05 -11.47
C TRP A 30 9.12 -12.85 -11.12
N VAL A 31 8.97 -14.05 -10.60
CA VAL A 31 10.07 -14.83 -10.00
C VAL A 31 11.27 -15.00 -10.93
N SER A 32 11.04 -15.27 -12.21
CA SER A 32 12.11 -15.42 -13.19
C SER A 32 12.89 -14.13 -13.42
N ARG A 33 12.24 -12.96 -13.37
CA ARG A 33 12.91 -11.66 -13.52
C ARG A 33 13.82 -11.35 -12.35
N PHE A 34 13.45 -11.83 -11.17
CA PHE A 34 14.12 -11.55 -9.90
C PHE A 34 15.29 -12.49 -9.62
N ARG A 35 15.35 -13.66 -10.28
CA ARG A 35 16.48 -14.60 -10.21
C ARG A 35 17.80 -13.96 -10.63
N GLU A 36 17.78 -13.06 -11.60
CA GLU A 36 18.97 -12.43 -12.16
C GLU A 36 19.42 -11.16 -11.42
N PHE A 37 18.69 -10.75 -10.37
CA PHE A 37 19.00 -9.49 -9.69
C PHE A 37 20.24 -9.62 -8.83
N GLU A 38 21.16 -8.69 -9.02
CA GLU A 38 22.30 -8.51 -8.12
C GLU A 38 21.96 -7.49 -7.02
N ASN A 39 22.83 -7.41 -6.01
CA ASN A 39 22.70 -6.43 -4.93
C ASN A 39 22.50 -4.99 -5.43
N ARG A 40 23.12 -4.62 -6.55
CA ARG A 40 22.98 -3.28 -7.15
C ARG A 40 21.56 -3.01 -7.66
N ASP A 41 20.91 -4.03 -8.22
CA ASP A 41 19.53 -3.93 -8.70
C ASP A 41 18.56 -3.82 -7.52
N LEU A 42 18.78 -4.61 -6.47
CA LEU A 42 18.01 -4.56 -5.23
C LEU A 42 18.15 -3.19 -4.54
N GLU A 43 19.37 -2.64 -4.47
CA GLU A 43 19.60 -1.28 -3.97
C GLU A 43 18.89 -0.22 -4.83
N LYS A 44 18.95 -0.35 -6.16
CA LYS A 44 18.26 0.57 -7.06
C LYS A 44 16.75 0.51 -6.85
N ILE A 45 16.18 -0.68 -6.72
CA ILE A 45 14.74 -0.90 -6.54
C ILE A 45 14.29 -0.42 -5.15
N SER A 46 15.05 -0.70 -4.10
CA SER A 46 14.74 -0.21 -2.76
C SER A 46 14.70 1.33 -2.74
N ARG A 47 15.69 2.00 -3.32
CA ARG A 47 15.67 3.47 -3.48
C ARG A 47 14.52 3.93 -4.37
N LEU A 48 14.22 3.20 -5.44
CA LEU A 48 13.12 3.54 -6.35
C LEU A 48 11.78 3.54 -5.61
N ILE A 49 11.51 2.54 -4.78
CA ILE A 49 10.20 2.41 -4.12
C ILE A 49 10.16 3.01 -2.72
N GLY A 50 11.27 3.59 -2.22
CA GLY A 50 11.37 4.08 -0.85
C GLY A 50 11.34 2.95 0.19
N GLY A 51 11.93 1.81 -0.15
CA GLY A 51 12.12 0.67 0.72
C GLY A 51 13.59 0.48 1.13
N VAL A 52 13.86 -0.66 1.75
CA VAL A 52 15.19 -1.10 2.19
C VAL A 52 15.42 -2.55 1.80
N VAL A 53 16.68 -2.93 1.58
CA VAL A 53 17.07 -4.33 1.45
C VAL A 53 17.51 -4.81 2.82
N ASP A 54 16.79 -5.78 3.37
CA ASP A 54 17.04 -6.32 4.71
C ASP A 54 16.68 -7.82 4.76
N SER A 55 17.45 -8.58 5.54
CA SER A 55 17.14 -9.99 5.77
C SER A 55 16.01 -10.12 6.80
N LEU A 56 15.04 -10.98 6.49
CA LEU A 56 13.93 -11.37 7.35
C LEU A 56 14.29 -12.58 8.23
N GLY A 57 15.35 -13.31 7.91
CA GLY A 57 15.83 -14.45 8.68
C GLY A 57 14.99 -15.72 8.49
N ILE A 58 14.40 -15.89 7.30
CA ILE A 58 13.54 -17.02 6.92
C ILE A 58 14.16 -17.85 5.78
N ASN A 59 15.50 -17.86 5.68
CA ASN A 59 16.28 -18.51 4.63
C ASN A 59 15.91 -17.99 3.22
N GLU A 60 15.69 -16.68 3.10
CA GLU A 60 15.60 -15.96 1.84
C GLU A 60 17.00 -15.62 1.30
N GLU A 61 17.14 -15.56 -0.03
CA GLU A 61 18.35 -15.04 -0.67
C GLU A 61 18.45 -13.52 -0.50
N TRP A 62 17.31 -12.85 -0.62
CA TRP A 62 17.17 -11.45 -0.30
C TRP A 62 15.72 -11.13 0.05
N ALA A 63 15.55 -10.01 0.76
CA ALA A 63 14.26 -9.42 0.99
C ALA A 63 14.31 -7.91 0.81
N LEU A 64 13.18 -7.37 0.36
CA LEU A 64 12.94 -5.95 0.23
C LEU A 64 11.75 -5.57 1.10
N THR A 65 11.96 -4.63 2.00
CA THR A 65 10.94 -4.12 2.92
C THR A 65 10.51 -2.72 2.53
N LYS A 66 9.19 -2.48 2.51
CA LYS A 66 8.58 -1.18 2.25
C LYS A 66 7.51 -0.89 3.31
N ASN A 67 7.53 0.32 3.84
CA ASN A 67 6.45 0.81 4.70
C ASN A 67 5.32 1.35 3.81
N PHE A 68 4.12 0.80 3.93
CA PHE A 68 2.93 1.41 3.35
C PHE A 68 2.41 2.50 4.27
N TYR A 69 2.28 2.22 5.58
CA TYR A 69 1.92 3.18 6.62
C TYR A 69 2.76 2.90 7.88
N PRO A 70 2.77 3.79 8.89
CA PRO A 70 3.31 3.46 10.20
C PRO A 70 2.69 2.17 10.73
N GLU A 71 3.56 1.23 11.15
CA GLU A 71 3.17 -0.11 11.60
C GLU A 71 2.38 -0.96 10.58
N VAL A 72 2.50 -0.67 9.29
CA VAL A 72 2.01 -1.52 8.18
C VAL A 72 3.13 -1.66 7.15
N ARG A 73 3.86 -2.78 7.23
CA ARG A 73 5.03 -3.07 6.41
C ARG A 73 4.74 -4.22 5.48
N PHE A 74 5.27 -4.10 4.27
CA PHE A 74 5.28 -5.13 3.25
C PHE A 74 6.72 -5.62 3.05
N HIS A 75 6.87 -6.93 2.90
CA HIS A 75 8.12 -7.59 2.60
C HIS A 75 7.97 -8.46 1.36
N LEU A 76 8.83 -8.23 0.37
CA LEU A 76 9.02 -9.10 -0.78
C LEU A 76 10.26 -9.95 -0.51
N SER A 77 10.11 -11.27 -0.35
CA SER A 77 11.25 -12.17 -0.17
C SER A 77 11.39 -13.12 -1.36
N TYR A 78 12.62 -13.32 -1.79
CA TYR A 78 12.96 -14.27 -2.84
C TYR A 78 13.72 -15.46 -2.25
N HIS A 79 13.29 -16.65 -2.64
CA HIS A 79 13.93 -17.92 -2.28
C HIS A 79 14.35 -18.64 -3.56
N TYR A 80 15.64 -18.94 -3.66
CA TYR A 80 16.17 -19.78 -4.72
C TYR A 80 16.19 -21.23 -4.22
N HIS A 81 15.58 -22.14 -4.98
CA HIS A 81 15.49 -23.55 -4.59
C HIS A 81 16.54 -24.44 -5.29
N GLY A 82 17.36 -23.88 -6.19
CA GLY A 82 18.38 -24.65 -6.90
C GLY A 82 17.86 -25.34 -8.17
N GLU A 83 18.67 -25.40 -9.22
CA GLU A 83 18.32 -26.14 -10.45
C GLU A 83 18.23 -27.65 -10.22
N GLU A 84 18.91 -28.19 -9.21
CA GLU A 84 18.89 -29.62 -8.87
C GLU A 84 17.54 -30.07 -8.28
N PHE A 85 16.71 -29.13 -7.82
CA PHE A 85 15.41 -29.41 -7.20
C PHE A 85 14.22 -29.15 -8.12
N SER A 86 14.46 -28.64 -9.34
CA SER A 86 13.39 -28.38 -10.31
C SER A 86 12.66 -29.66 -10.73
N ASP A 87 13.36 -30.79 -10.74
CA ASP A 87 12.79 -32.11 -11.06
C ASP A 87 11.82 -32.63 -9.98
N PHE A 88 11.90 -32.07 -8.77
CA PHE A 88 10.98 -32.37 -7.65
C PHE A 88 9.82 -31.36 -7.56
N GLY A 89 9.74 -30.41 -8.50
CA GLY A 89 8.69 -29.38 -8.53
C GLY A 89 8.91 -28.26 -7.51
N GLU A 90 10.11 -28.14 -6.93
CA GLU A 90 10.48 -26.96 -6.15
C GLU A 90 10.93 -25.86 -7.10
N GLU A 91 10.01 -24.94 -7.39
CA GLU A 91 10.31 -23.72 -8.13
C GLU A 91 10.79 -22.63 -7.17
N ASP A 92 11.64 -21.72 -7.66
CA ASP A 92 11.93 -20.48 -6.96
C ASP A 92 10.64 -19.80 -6.50
N ALA A 93 10.69 -19.11 -5.38
CA ALA A 93 9.50 -18.51 -4.80
C ALA A 93 9.73 -17.03 -4.48
N LEU A 94 8.83 -16.19 -5.00
CA LEU A 94 8.58 -14.86 -4.44
C LEU A 94 7.44 -14.95 -3.44
N ARG A 95 7.72 -14.54 -2.20
CA ARG A 95 6.75 -14.50 -1.12
C ARG A 95 6.46 -13.06 -0.72
N PHE A 96 5.20 -12.82 -0.37
CA PHE A 96 4.69 -11.54 0.07
C PHE A 96 4.29 -11.71 1.53
N LEU A 97 5.01 -11.03 2.42
CA LEU A 97 4.81 -11.08 3.85
C LEU A 97 4.53 -9.67 4.38
N PHE A 98 3.93 -9.59 5.55
CA PHE A 98 3.61 -8.33 6.19
C PHE A 98 4.03 -8.32 7.65
N SER A 99 4.25 -7.14 8.21
CA SER A 99 4.53 -6.97 9.63
C SER A 99 4.12 -5.58 10.14
N GLY A 100 4.21 -5.38 11.46
CA GLY A 100 3.82 -4.16 12.15
C GLY A 100 2.48 -4.29 12.87
N GLU A 101 2.30 -3.56 13.95
CA GLU A 101 1.14 -3.71 14.85
C GLU A 101 -0.21 -3.45 14.17
N ARG A 102 -0.24 -2.60 13.15
CA ARG A 102 -1.48 -2.16 12.49
C ARG A 102 -1.80 -2.95 11.23
N VAL A 103 -0.97 -3.92 10.86
CA VAL A 103 -1.18 -4.72 9.64
C VAL A 103 -2.54 -5.43 9.63
N ARG A 104 -3.00 -5.90 10.79
CA ARG A 104 -4.31 -6.58 10.97
C ARG A 104 -5.51 -5.63 10.87
N ASN A 105 -5.27 -4.31 10.78
CA ASN A 105 -6.32 -3.34 10.51
C ASN A 105 -6.52 -3.09 9.01
N ALA A 106 -5.58 -3.50 8.16
CA ALA A 106 -5.65 -3.33 6.72
C ALA A 106 -6.31 -4.54 6.05
N THR A 107 -7.22 -4.30 5.11
CA THR A 107 -7.89 -5.37 4.34
C THR A 107 -6.91 -6.03 3.37
N GLY A 108 -7.13 -7.31 3.07
CA GLY A 108 -6.34 -7.99 2.05
C GLY A 108 -6.44 -7.33 0.67
N GLU A 109 -7.58 -6.73 0.34
CA GLU A 109 -7.79 -5.95 -0.89
C GLU A 109 -6.87 -4.72 -0.95
N ASP A 110 -6.79 -3.93 0.13
CA ASP A 110 -5.90 -2.76 0.18
C ASP A 110 -4.43 -3.18 0.06
N LEU A 111 -4.03 -4.23 0.80
CA LEU A 111 -2.65 -4.71 0.82
C LEU A 111 -2.22 -5.29 -0.54
N THR A 112 -3.07 -6.11 -1.14
CA THR A 112 -2.80 -6.75 -2.44
C THR A 112 -2.75 -5.72 -3.56
N GLY A 113 -3.67 -4.75 -3.55
CA GLY A 113 -3.63 -3.67 -4.54
C GLY A 113 -2.43 -2.74 -4.39
N MET A 114 -1.99 -2.43 -3.16
CA MET A 114 -0.74 -1.68 -2.96
C MET A 114 0.49 -2.46 -3.44
N ILE A 115 0.50 -3.79 -3.30
CA ILE A 115 1.56 -4.65 -3.86
C ILE A 115 1.52 -4.61 -5.39
N ASP A 116 0.36 -4.74 -6.02
CA ASP A 116 0.22 -4.69 -7.48
C ASP A 116 0.76 -3.37 -8.05
N VAL A 117 0.34 -2.23 -7.47
CA VAL A 117 0.87 -0.89 -7.82
C VAL A 117 2.38 -0.85 -7.68
N THR A 118 2.92 -1.41 -6.60
CA THR A 118 4.37 -1.44 -6.33
C THR A 118 5.13 -2.27 -7.37
N LEU A 119 4.68 -3.49 -7.66
CA LEU A 119 5.33 -4.36 -8.64
C LEU A 119 5.24 -3.79 -10.05
N ASN A 120 4.07 -3.29 -10.45
CA ASN A 120 3.90 -2.68 -11.77
C ASN A 120 4.80 -1.45 -11.93
N PHE A 121 4.95 -0.62 -10.89
CA PHE A 121 5.88 0.49 -10.89
C PHE A 121 7.36 0.05 -11.01
N ILE A 122 7.78 -0.98 -10.27
CA ILE A 122 9.11 -1.59 -10.42
C ILE A 122 9.32 -2.03 -11.88
N GLY A 123 8.33 -2.70 -12.47
CA GLY A 123 8.43 -3.27 -13.82
C GLY A 123 8.59 -2.21 -14.88
N ARG A 124 7.76 -1.17 -14.83
CA ARG A 124 7.88 -0.04 -15.75
C ARG A 124 9.20 0.68 -15.58
N SER A 125 9.66 0.87 -14.35
CA SER A 125 10.93 1.55 -14.06
C SER A 125 12.15 0.76 -14.56
N LEU A 126 12.12 -0.56 -14.47
CA LEU A 126 13.16 -1.43 -15.04
C LEU A 126 13.14 -1.44 -16.57
N MET A 127 11.95 -1.31 -17.18
CA MET A 127 11.76 -1.29 -18.63
C MET A 127 11.87 0.12 -19.25
N GLY A 128 12.03 1.17 -18.45
CA GLY A 128 12.07 2.56 -18.92
C GLY A 128 10.74 3.06 -19.53
N ILE A 129 9.61 2.50 -19.12
CA ILE A 129 8.29 2.83 -19.64
C ILE A 129 7.72 4.04 -18.88
N VAL A 130 7.28 5.06 -19.61
CA VAL A 130 6.52 6.20 -19.09
C VAL A 130 5.03 6.00 -19.42
N CYS A 131 4.16 6.34 -18.47
CA CYS A 131 2.71 6.35 -18.65
C CYS A 131 2.24 7.78 -18.98
N GLU A 132 1.30 7.90 -19.92
CA GLU A 132 0.54 9.14 -20.13
C GLU A 132 -0.61 9.21 -19.11
N GLY A 133 -0.28 9.26 -17.82
CA GLY A 133 -1.28 9.45 -16.77
C GLY A 133 -1.79 10.89 -16.79
N ASN A 134 -3.11 11.08 -16.84
CA ASN A 134 -3.75 12.38 -16.71
C ASN A 134 -4.83 12.31 -15.64
N GLN A 135 -4.49 12.76 -14.43
CA GLN A 135 -5.45 12.84 -13.32
C GLN A 135 -6.37 14.05 -13.50
N ASP A 136 -7.47 13.88 -14.23
CA ASP A 136 -8.45 14.97 -14.30
C ASP A 136 -9.68 14.77 -13.40
N LYS A 137 -10.24 13.57 -13.18
CA LYS A 137 -11.47 13.46 -12.36
C LYS A 137 -11.67 12.10 -11.70
N LEU A 138 -11.29 11.99 -10.43
CA LEU A 138 -11.96 11.07 -9.52
C LEU A 138 -13.06 11.77 -8.74
N ARG A 139 -14.28 11.65 -9.26
CA ARG A 139 -15.51 11.86 -8.49
C ARG A 139 -16.45 10.71 -8.79
N ASN A 140 -15.97 9.51 -8.49
CA ASN A 140 -16.71 8.25 -8.67
C ASN A 140 -17.36 7.80 -7.36
N LYS A 141 -18.33 6.89 -7.45
CA LYS A 141 -19.08 6.25 -6.34
C LYS A 141 -18.22 5.80 -5.14
N TYR A 142 -16.95 5.46 -5.36
CA TYR A 142 -16.00 5.11 -4.30
C TYR A 142 -15.75 6.25 -3.30
N PHE A 143 -15.78 7.52 -3.74
CA PHE A 143 -15.55 8.67 -2.89
C PHE A 143 -16.78 9.04 -2.06
N GLU A 144 -17.99 8.95 -2.59
CA GLU A 144 -19.21 9.37 -1.87
C GLU A 144 -19.41 8.62 -0.53
N SER A 145 -19.14 7.32 -0.53
CA SER A 145 -19.22 6.50 0.70
C SER A 145 -18.12 6.85 1.72
N ARG A 146 -16.94 7.25 1.23
CA ARG A 146 -15.78 7.64 2.05
C ARG A 146 -15.93 9.05 2.60
N GLU A 147 -16.45 9.97 1.81
CA GLU A 147 -16.69 11.35 2.20
C GLU A 147 -17.58 11.43 3.45
N LYS A 148 -18.65 10.63 3.52
CA LYS A 148 -19.50 10.53 4.71
C LYS A 148 -18.73 10.11 5.96
N ALA A 149 -17.78 9.19 5.84
CA ALA A 149 -16.93 8.77 6.95
C ALA A 149 -15.91 9.86 7.30
N ILE A 150 -15.27 10.47 6.30
CA ILE A 150 -14.26 11.52 6.48
C ILE A 150 -14.82 12.75 7.22
N ARG A 151 -16.11 13.08 7.05
CA ARG A 151 -16.78 14.17 7.78
C ARG A 151 -16.80 13.99 9.31
N TYR A 152 -16.51 12.81 9.84
CA TYR A 152 -16.35 12.59 11.28
C TYR A 152 -15.00 13.04 11.82
N LEU A 153 -14.03 13.29 10.94
CA LEU A 153 -12.76 13.87 11.34
C LEU A 153 -12.97 15.35 11.70
N ASP A 154 -12.70 15.72 12.96
CA ASP A 154 -12.90 17.09 13.42
C ASP A 154 -11.84 18.04 12.83
N THR A 155 -12.18 18.70 11.72
CA THR A 155 -11.30 19.69 11.06
C THR A 155 -11.15 20.98 11.84
N SER A 156 -11.99 21.24 12.85
CA SER A 156 -11.81 22.38 13.76
C SER A 156 -10.73 22.12 14.80
N CYS A 157 -10.46 20.84 15.11
CA CYS A 157 -9.40 20.41 16.02
C CYS A 157 -8.08 20.20 15.26
N ARG A 158 -7.11 21.10 15.51
CA ARG A 158 -5.77 20.96 14.91
C ARG A 158 -5.07 19.67 15.34
N GLU A 159 -5.26 19.24 16.57
CA GLU A 159 -4.64 18.03 17.12
C GLU A 159 -5.11 16.78 16.37
N ASP A 160 -6.40 16.70 16.04
CA ASP A 160 -6.96 15.61 15.25
C ASP A 160 -6.35 15.52 13.84
N MET A 161 -6.08 16.66 13.20
CA MET A 161 -5.38 16.69 11.90
C MET A 161 -3.94 16.19 12.02
N VAL A 162 -3.24 16.60 13.07
CA VAL A 162 -1.84 16.18 13.30
C VAL A 162 -1.81 14.68 13.58
N GLU A 163 -2.69 14.17 14.45
CA GLU A 163 -2.81 12.74 14.72
C GLU A 163 -3.17 11.94 13.47
N ALA A 164 -4.10 12.41 12.65
CA ALA A 164 -4.44 11.76 11.38
C ALA A 164 -3.23 11.70 10.44
N SER A 165 -2.45 12.78 10.31
CA SER A 165 -1.21 12.77 9.52
C SER A 165 -0.15 11.82 10.08
N ASN A 166 0.00 11.74 11.41
CA ASN A 166 0.90 10.81 12.06
C ASN A 166 0.44 9.36 11.84
N PHE A 167 -0.87 9.10 11.84
CA PHE A 167 -1.44 7.79 11.56
C PHE A 167 -1.18 7.33 10.12
N LEU A 168 -1.15 8.25 9.16
CA LEU A 168 -0.75 8.02 7.77
C LEU A 168 0.77 7.86 7.60
N GLY A 169 1.57 8.39 8.53
CA GLY A 169 3.01 8.58 8.33
C GLY A 169 3.29 9.63 7.27
N GLY A 170 2.54 10.73 7.35
CA GLY A 170 2.57 11.85 6.41
C GLY A 170 2.75 13.18 7.13
N GLN A 171 2.31 14.24 6.47
CA GLN A 171 2.37 15.61 6.97
C GLN A 171 1.00 16.25 6.91
N TYR A 172 0.75 17.17 7.84
CA TYR A 172 -0.43 18.02 7.85
C TYR A 172 -0.03 19.48 7.60
N ASN A 173 -0.72 20.12 6.68
CA ASN A 173 -0.62 21.55 6.40
C ASN A 173 -2.01 22.18 6.35
N LYS A 174 -2.11 23.47 6.70
CA LYS A 174 -3.31 24.27 6.46
C LYS A 174 -3.01 25.29 5.36
N ILE A 175 -3.77 25.25 4.27
CA ILE A 175 -3.64 26.16 3.13
C ILE A 175 -4.98 26.88 2.98
N ASP A 176 -4.97 28.20 3.22
CA ASP A 176 -6.19 29.01 3.30
C ASP A 176 -7.22 28.43 4.29
N SER A 177 -8.41 28.08 3.80
CA SER A 177 -9.48 27.42 4.56
C SER A 177 -9.39 25.90 4.54
N LYS A 178 -8.47 25.30 3.77
CA LYS A 178 -8.38 23.85 3.58
C LYS A 178 -7.33 23.22 4.49
N HIS A 179 -7.68 22.07 5.04
CA HIS A 179 -6.77 21.18 5.73
C HIS A 179 -6.23 20.16 4.72
N VAL A 180 -4.91 20.00 4.66
CA VAL A 180 -4.26 19.13 3.68
C VAL A 180 -3.43 18.09 4.40
N LEU A 181 -3.78 16.82 4.21
CA LEU A 181 -2.99 15.67 4.64
C LEU A 181 -2.22 15.16 3.43
N GLU A 182 -0.91 15.03 3.57
CA GLU A 182 -0.02 14.58 2.49
C GLU A 182 0.75 13.34 2.93
N LYS A 183 0.81 12.32 2.08
CA LYS A 183 1.63 11.14 2.31
C LYS A 183 2.46 10.82 1.07
N GLU A 184 3.77 10.73 1.24
CA GLU A 184 4.65 10.16 0.24
C GLU A 184 4.54 8.63 0.26
N PHE A 185 4.10 8.05 -0.86
CA PHE A 185 4.04 6.58 -1.01
C PHE A 185 5.28 6.06 -1.71
N PHE A 186 5.74 6.73 -2.75
CA PHE A 186 7.00 6.44 -3.41
C PHE A 186 7.81 7.74 -3.41
N PRO A 187 9.15 7.69 -3.41
CA PRO A 187 9.96 8.89 -3.55
C PRO A 187 9.46 9.74 -4.72
N GLU A 188 9.16 11.01 -4.47
CA GLU A 188 8.63 11.96 -5.46
C GLU A 188 7.22 11.64 -5.99
N LEU A 189 6.45 10.77 -5.31
CA LEU A 189 5.02 10.57 -5.54
C LEU A 189 4.26 10.61 -4.21
N LYS A 190 3.41 11.63 -4.09
CA LYS A 190 2.64 11.91 -2.89
C LYS A 190 1.15 11.88 -3.16
N VAL A 191 0.39 11.28 -2.25
CA VAL A 191 -1.06 11.42 -2.19
C VAL A 191 -1.40 12.63 -1.32
N LYS A 192 -2.23 13.53 -1.84
CA LYS A 192 -2.77 14.69 -1.12
C LYS A 192 -4.26 14.52 -0.91
N ILE A 193 -4.70 14.73 0.33
CA ILE A 193 -6.11 14.77 0.74
C ILE A 193 -6.42 16.19 1.20
N GLU A 194 -7.25 16.90 0.45
CA GLU A 194 -7.76 18.21 0.84
C GLU A 194 -9.13 18.06 1.49
N LEU A 195 -9.24 18.59 2.71
CA LEU A 195 -10.44 18.65 3.53
C LEU A 195 -10.88 20.12 3.60
N GLY A 196 -12.03 20.43 3.02
CA GLY A 196 -12.68 21.74 3.03
C GLY A 196 -14.17 21.56 2.80
N ASP A 197 -14.79 22.43 1.99
CA ASP A 197 -16.19 22.28 1.60
C ASP A 197 -16.44 20.97 0.83
N ASP A 198 -15.49 20.58 -0.02
CA ASP A 198 -15.46 19.31 -0.74
C ASP A 198 -14.22 18.48 -0.36
N LEU A 199 -14.39 17.16 -0.23
CA LEU A 199 -13.27 16.23 -0.14
C LEU A 199 -12.60 16.05 -1.50
N ARG A 200 -11.29 16.28 -1.58
CA ARG A 200 -10.49 15.95 -2.78
C ARG A 200 -9.31 15.07 -2.40
N ALA A 201 -9.04 14.07 -3.23
CA ALA A 201 -7.84 13.25 -3.11
C ALA A 201 -7.20 13.07 -4.48
N PHE A 202 -5.89 13.29 -4.58
CA PHE A 202 -5.15 13.22 -5.83
C PHE A 202 -3.66 12.96 -5.56
N CYS A 203 -2.94 12.53 -6.59
CA CYS A 203 -1.51 12.29 -6.52
C CYS A 203 -0.73 13.48 -7.12
N THR A 204 0.44 13.78 -6.57
CA THR A 204 1.34 14.83 -7.03
C THR A 204 2.79 14.42 -6.92
N GLY A 205 3.65 15.06 -7.70
CA GLY A 205 5.09 14.85 -7.68
C GLY A 205 5.62 14.44 -9.05
N ASP A 206 6.94 14.48 -9.19
CA ASP A 206 7.63 14.30 -10.48
C ASP A 206 7.47 12.88 -11.04
N ARG A 207 7.09 11.92 -10.18
CA ARG A 207 6.87 10.53 -10.58
C ARG A 207 5.44 10.17 -10.95
N THR A 208 4.49 11.09 -10.88
CA THR A 208 3.11 10.83 -11.33
C THR A 208 3.04 10.20 -12.74
N PRO A 209 3.83 10.62 -13.75
CA PRO A 209 3.82 10.01 -15.08
C PRO A 209 4.34 8.55 -15.14
N SER A 210 4.84 7.98 -14.05
CA SER A 210 5.26 6.57 -14.01
C SER A 210 4.13 5.60 -13.65
N PHE A 211 2.93 6.13 -13.44
CA PHE A 211 1.74 5.41 -12.98
C PHE A 211 0.57 5.67 -13.93
N THR A 212 -0.30 4.68 -14.03
CA THR A 212 -1.58 4.80 -14.71
C THR A 212 -2.58 5.53 -13.83
N ASP A 213 -3.61 6.15 -14.44
CA ASP A 213 -4.68 6.82 -13.68
C ASP A 213 -5.32 5.88 -12.66
N HIS A 214 -5.56 4.62 -13.04
CA HIS A 214 -6.12 3.62 -12.15
C HIS A 214 -5.25 3.37 -10.90
N GLU A 215 -3.93 3.27 -11.05
CA GLU A 215 -3.02 3.06 -9.92
C GLU A 215 -2.98 4.29 -9.00
N LEU A 216 -2.97 5.50 -9.58
CA LEU A 216 -3.00 6.74 -8.80
C LEU A 216 -4.33 6.89 -8.04
N ASP A 217 -5.43 6.43 -8.65
CA ASP A 217 -6.76 6.38 -8.05
C ASP A 217 -6.81 5.41 -6.87
N LEU A 218 -6.22 4.22 -7.02
CA LEU A 218 -6.10 3.23 -5.95
C LEU A 218 -5.29 3.79 -4.77
N LEU A 219 -4.16 4.45 -5.01
CA LEU A 219 -3.37 5.09 -3.94
C LEU A 219 -4.19 6.13 -3.16
N ALA A 220 -4.97 6.96 -3.86
CA ALA A 220 -5.88 7.92 -3.23
C ALA A 220 -6.95 7.21 -2.38
N VAL A 221 -7.57 6.15 -2.90
CA VAL A 221 -8.58 5.35 -2.22
C VAL A 221 -8.02 4.66 -0.97
N TYR A 222 -6.85 4.05 -1.06
CA TYR A 222 -6.21 3.39 0.09
C TYR A 222 -5.81 4.39 1.17
N THR A 223 -5.36 5.58 0.78
CA THR A 223 -5.08 6.67 1.73
C THR A 223 -6.35 7.09 2.46
N LEU A 224 -7.46 7.26 1.75
CA LEU A 224 -8.77 7.55 2.38
C LEU A 224 -9.22 6.42 3.30
N ASN A 225 -9.10 5.15 2.89
CA ASN A 225 -9.42 4.00 3.74
C ASN A 225 -8.61 4.04 5.05
N HIS A 226 -7.33 4.40 4.97
CA HIS A 226 -6.47 4.49 6.16
C HIS A 226 -6.85 5.65 7.08
N ILE A 227 -7.28 6.79 6.54
CA ILE A 227 -7.86 7.87 7.36
C ILE A 227 -9.18 7.41 8.01
N ILE A 228 -10.00 6.65 7.28
CA ILE A 228 -11.26 6.11 7.83
C ILE A 228 -10.97 5.11 8.96
N ARG A 229 -9.89 4.32 8.90
CA ARG A 229 -9.43 3.49 10.02
C ARG A 229 -9.07 4.34 11.24
N PHE A 230 -8.36 5.45 11.05
CA PHE A 230 -8.08 6.40 12.14
C PHE A 230 -9.37 6.91 12.78
N ILE A 231 -10.33 7.36 11.95
CA ILE A 231 -11.65 7.83 12.42
C ILE A 231 -12.37 6.73 13.20
N ALA A 232 -12.38 5.50 12.69
CA ALA A 232 -13.05 4.37 13.32
C ALA A 232 -12.46 4.02 14.69
N LEU A 233 -11.14 4.13 14.83
CA LEU A 233 -10.44 3.86 16.08
C LEU A 233 -10.60 5.01 17.08
N LYS A 234 -10.51 6.27 16.62
CA LYS A 234 -10.56 7.45 17.49
C LYS A 234 -11.98 7.77 17.98
N TYR A 235 -12.97 7.61 17.10
CA TYR A 235 -14.37 7.96 17.39
C TYR A 235 -15.24 6.70 17.51
N SER A 236 -14.70 5.62 18.06
CA SER A 236 -15.37 4.31 18.18
C SER A 236 -16.70 4.36 18.93
N ASP A 237 -16.86 5.33 19.84
CA ASP A 237 -18.06 5.52 20.66
C ASP A 237 -19.19 6.24 19.92
N GLN A 238 -18.94 6.71 18.69
CA GLN A 238 -19.93 7.40 17.87
C GLN A 238 -20.67 6.45 16.92
N ASN A 239 -21.83 6.88 16.42
CA ASN A 239 -22.59 6.13 15.41
C ASN A 239 -21.98 6.31 14.01
N LEU A 240 -20.86 5.62 13.77
CA LEU A 240 -20.08 5.76 12.55
C LEU A 240 -20.76 5.13 11.31
N PRO A 241 -20.53 5.67 10.10
CA PRO A 241 -21.03 5.10 8.86
C PRO A 241 -20.53 3.67 8.62
N GLU A 242 -21.30 2.88 7.87
CA GLU A 242 -20.94 1.48 7.51
C GLU A 242 -19.53 1.37 6.88
N MET A 243 -19.11 2.40 6.13
CA MET A 243 -17.77 2.45 5.53
C MET A 243 -16.65 2.32 6.57
N CYS A 244 -16.84 2.84 7.79
CA CYS A 244 -15.87 2.70 8.88
C CYS A 244 -15.68 1.25 9.33
N ARG A 245 -16.64 0.36 9.08
CA ARG A 245 -16.50 -1.08 9.33
C ARG A 245 -15.89 -1.81 8.14
N LYS A 246 -16.23 -1.39 6.91
CA LYS A 246 -15.76 -2.02 5.66
C LYS A 246 -14.26 -1.88 5.41
N VAL A 247 -13.59 -0.92 6.05
CA VAL A 247 -12.13 -0.74 5.90
C VAL A 247 -11.30 -1.68 6.79
N PHE A 248 -11.92 -2.51 7.63
CA PHE A 248 -11.23 -3.54 8.41
C PHE A 248 -11.41 -4.92 7.78
N PRO A 249 -10.47 -5.87 7.99
CA PRO A 249 -10.69 -7.28 7.65
C PRO A 249 -11.99 -7.81 8.23
N GLN A 250 -12.67 -8.66 7.48
CA GLN A 250 -13.92 -9.33 7.89
C GLN A 250 -13.66 -10.75 8.37
#